data_AF-A0A955QL98-F1
#
_entry.id   AF-A0A955QL98-F1
#
_cell.length_a   1.000
_cell.length_b   1.000
_cell.length_c   1.000
_cell.angle_alpha   90.00
_cell.angle_beta   90.00
_cell.angle_gamma   90.00
#
_symmetry.space_group_name_H-M   'P 1'
#
loop_
_entity.id
_entity.type
_entity.pdbx_description
1 polymer ?
#
loop_
_entity_poly.entity_id
_entity_poly.type
_entity_poly.pdbx_seq_one_letter_code
_entity_poly.pdbx_strand_id
1 'polypeptide(L)'
;QETVWWKGAFHKAVGQPYIGPVEFDSRLGTYVFTLALPIMDSLRYEAIGVLHRIYDVKEFFAPSIDIIRFGETGHVMLIDSRGVVLSCPILPTGTKISDDRLIPLVTPMHQGWTPAP
;
A
#
# COMPACT_ATOMS: atom_id res chain seq x y z
N GLN A 1 0.51 14.77 19.31
CA GLN A 1 0.98 14.73 17.91
C GLN A 1 -0.25 14.44 17.06
N GLU A 2 -0.73 15.37 16.25
CA GLU A 2 -1.87 15.08 15.36
C GLU A 2 -1.47 13.96 14.39
N THR A 3 -2.25 12.90 14.35
CA THR A 3 -1.95 11.70 13.57
C THR A 3 -2.19 11.94 12.08
N VAL A 4 -1.21 11.61 11.22
CA VAL A 4 -1.25 11.85 9.77
C VAL A 4 -2.49 11.22 9.13
N TRP A 5 -2.84 10.01 9.54
CA TRP A 5 -4.03 9.30 9.06
C TRP A 5 -5.34 10.01 9.41
N TRP A 6 -5.43 10.67 10.57
CA TRP A 6 -6.63 11.41 10.96
C TRP A 6 -6.80 12.64 10.08
N LYS A 7 -5.73 13.43 9.91
CA LYS A 7 -5.74 14.59 9.00
C LYS A 7 -6.07 14.20 7.58
N GLY A 8 -5.46 13.11 7.11
CA GLY A 8 -5.66 12.57 5.77
C GLY A 8 -7.10 12.19 5.52
N ALA A 9 -7.73 11.48 6.45
CA ALA A 9 -9.10 10.98 6.29
C ALA A 9 -10.18 12.01 6.63
N PHE A 10 -10.00 12.79 7.70
CA PHE A 10 -10.95 13.82 8.11
C PHE A 10 -11.03 14.97 7.11
N HIS A 11 -9.88 15.35 6.51
CA HIS A 11 -9.77 16.31 5.42
C HIS A 11 -10.63 17.59 5.60
N LYS A 12 -10.41 18.31 6.72
CA LYS A 12 -11.16 19.54 7.05
C LYS A 12 -12.68 19.35 7.03
N ALA A 13 -13.16 18.23 7.57
CA ALA A 13 -14.56 17.81 7.58
C ALA A 13 -15.16 17.47 6.20
N VAL A 14 -14.41 17.54 5.11
CA VAL A 14 -14.90 17.07 3.79
C VAL A 14 -14.97 15.54 3.76
N GLY A 15 -14.03 14.86 4.45
CA GLY A 15 -13.92 13.42 4.44
C GLY A 15 -13.33 12.88 3.13
N GLN A 16 -12.31 12.04 3.22
CA GLN A 16 -11.83 11.25 2.09
C GLN A 16 -11.18 9.96 2.61
N PRO A 17 -11.19 8.85 1.85
CA PRO A 17 -10.34 7.71 2.18
C PRO A 17 -8.87 8.10 2.24
N TYR A 18 -8.13 7.53 3.18
CA TYR A 18 -6.69 7.69 3.31
C TYR A 18 -6.02 6.32 3.39
N ILE A 19 -4.94 6.16 2.63
CA ILE A 19 -4.04 5.01 2.71
C ILE A 19 -2.66 5.54 3.11
N GLY A 20 -2.15 5.02 4.21
CA GLY A 20 -0.82 5.35 4.71
C GLY A 20 0.29 4.64 3.95
N PRO A 21 1.53 5.12 4.06
CA PRO A 21 2.68 4.41 3.52
C PRO A 21 2.84 3.05 4.21
N VAL A 22 3.58 2.16 3.56
CA VAL A 22 4.06 0.93 4.19
C VAL A 22 5.26 1.24 5.07
N GLU A 23 5.19 0.83 6.32
CA GLU A 23 6.21 1.07 7.34
C GLU A 23 6.38 -0.14 8.27
N PHE A 24 7.56 -0.28 8.86
CA PHE A 24 7.83 -1.35 9.82
C PHE A 24 7.30 -0.95 11.20
N ASP A 25 6.33 -1.70 11.74
CA ASP A 25 5.82 -1.50 13.09
C ASP A 25 6.67 -2.33 14.07
N SER A 26 7.51 -1.63 14.84
CA SER A 26 8.40 -2.27 15.83
C SER A 26 7.68 -3.01 16.97
N ARG A 27 6.42 -2.69 17.26
CA ARG A 27 5.64 -3.35 18.31
C ARG A 27 5.04 -4.66 17.81
N LEU A 28 4.64 -4.70 16.54
CA LEU A 28 4.10 -5.89 15.89
C LEU A 28 5.17 -6.76 15.22
N GLY A 29 6.37 -6.20 14.97
CA GLY A 29 7.48 -6.91 14.34
C GLY A 29 7.26 -7.20 12.86
N THR A 30 6.40 -6.45 12.18
CA THR A 30 6.01 -6.68 10.77
C THR A 30 5.80 -5.37 10.02
N TYR A 31 5.75 -5.44 8.70
CA TYR A 31 5.40 -4.31 7.85
C TYR A 31 3.88 -4.13 7.80
N VAL A 32 3.44 -2.90 8.06
CA VAL A 32 2.03 -2.55 8.10
C VAL A 32 1.72 -1.36 7.22
N PHE A 33 0.45 -1.18 6.89
CA PHE A 33 -0.09 0.06 6.37
C PHE A 33 -1.39 0.43 7.09
N THR A 34 -1.74 1.71 7.06
CA THR A 34 -2.98 2.22 7.64
C THR A 34 -4.01 2.48 6.54
N LEU A 35 -5.23 1.99 6.72
CA LEU A 35 -6.39 2.44 5.98
C LEU A 35 -7.28 3.24 6.93
N ALA A 36 -7.64 4.46 6.54
CA ALA A 36 -8.51 5.33 7.32
C ALA A 36 -9.67 5.82 6.47
N LEU A 37 -10.87 5.76 7.03
CA LEU A 37 -12.12 6.12 6.38
C LEU A 37 -12.86 7.16 7.22
N PRO A 38 -13.40 8.23 6.60
CA PRO A 38 -14.18 9.21 7.32
C PRO A 38 -15.54 8.64 7.71
N ILE A 39 -16.02 9.00 8.90
CA ILE A 39 -17.39 8.75 9.33
C ILE A 39 -18.19 9.99 8.96
N MET A 40 -19.13 9.86 8.02
CA MET A 40 -19.88 10.99 7.47
C MET A 40 -21.23 11.17 8.18
N ASP A 41 -21.58 12.41 8.51
CA ASP A 41 -22.95 12.80 8.85
C ASP A 41 -23.78 12.84 7.57
N SER A 42 -24.87 12.07 7.51
CA SER A 42 -25.74 11.97 6.34
C SER A 42 -26.57 13.22 6.05
N LEU A 43 -26.77 14.10 7.03
CA LEU A 43 -27.55 15.33 6.89
C LEU A 43 -26.66 16.49 6.46
N ARG A 44 -25.47 16.60 7.08
CA ARG A 44 -24.56 17.73 6.87
C ARG A 44 -23.49 17.47 5.82
N TYR A 45 -23.35 16.22 5.37
CA TYR A 45 -22.31 15.75 4.45
C TYR A 45 -20.90 16.14 4.93
N GLU A 46 -20.70 16.16 6.25
CA GLU A 46 -19.44 16.48 6.89
C GLU A 46 -18.87 15.26 7.63
N ALA A 47 -17.55 15.12 7.64
CA ALA A 47 -16.88 14.10 8.45
C ALA A 47 -16.98 14.48 9.93
N ILE A 48 -17.55 13.59 10.73
CA ILE A 48 -17.70 13.73 12.18
C ILE A 48 -16.70 12.88 12.96
N GLY A 49 -15.94 12.04 12.26
CA GLY A 49 -14.88 11.22 12.83
C GLY A 49 -14.13 10.43 11.77
N VAL A 50 -13.20 9.58 12.22
CA VAL A 50 -12.41 8.71 11.35
C VAL A 50 -12.31 7.33 11.99
N LEU A 51 -12.62 6.29 11.22
CA LEU A 51 -12.27 4.91 11.52
C LEU A 51 -10.92 4.62 10.87
N HIS A 52 -9.95 4.12 11.63
CA HIS A 52 -8.70 3.65 11.06
C HIS A 52 -8.41 2.20 11.46
N ARG A 53 -7.73 1.47 10.59
CA ARG A 53 -7.25 0.12 10.84
C ARG A 53 -5.85 -0.05 10.28
N ILE A 54 -5.04 -0.78 11.05
CA ILE A 54 -3.69 -1.19 10.67
C ILE A 54 -3.78 -2.61 10.13
N TYR A 55 -3.13 -2.85 9.00
CA TYR A 55 -3.09 -4.14 8.32
C TYR A 55 -1.65 -4.61 8.17
N ASP A 56 -1.40 -5.89 8.41
CA ASP A 56 -0.17 -6.55 7.95
C ASP A 56 -0.19 -6.57 6.42
N VAL A 57 0.87 -6.03 5.81
CA VAL A 57 0.97 -5.87 4.35
C VAL A 57 0.96 -7.23 3.66
N LYS A 58 1.72 -8.20 4.19
CA LYS A 58 1.85 -9.52 3.58
C LYS A 58 0.53 -10.26 3.65
N GLU A 59 -0.10 -10.32 4.82
CA GLU A 59 -1.40 -11.01 4.99
C GLU A 59 -2.51 -10.39 4.14
N PHE A 60 -2.49 -9.06 3.96
CA PHE A 60 -3.51 -8.38 3.18
C PHE A 60 -3.38 -8.65 1.67
N PHE A 61 -2.17 -8.59 1.12
CA PHE A 61 -1.96 -8.69 -0.34
C PHE A 61 -1.67 -10.11 -0.84
N ALA A 62 -1.07 -10.98 -0.02
CA ALA A 62 -0.69 -12.34 -0.43
C ALA A 62 -1.84 -13.14 -1.07
N PRO A 63 -3.10 -13.13 -0.56
CA PRO A 63 -4.19 -13.88 -1.17
C PRO A 63 -4.51 -13.46 -2.61
N SER A 64 -4.20 -12.22 -2.99
CA SER A 64 -4.44 -11.69 -4.35
C SER A 64 -3.23 -11.76 -5.27
N ILE A 65 -2.02 -11.81 -4.71
CA ILE A 65 -0.76 -11.75 -5.48
C ILE A 65 -0.09 -13.11 -5.60
N ASP A 66 0.03 -13.87 -4.49
CA ASP A 66 0.88 -15.06 -4.43
C ASP A 66 0.34 -16.24 -5.27
N ILE A 67 -0.96 -16.20 -5.58
CA ILE A 67 -1.64 -17.20 -6.41
C ILE A 67 -1.34 -17.04 -7.90
N ILE A 68 -0.87 -15.87 -8.35
CA ILE A 68 -0.66 -15.58 -9.76
C ILE A 68 0.72 -16.08 -10.18
N ARG A 69 0.73 -17.13 -11.01
CA ARG A 69 1.95 -17.74 -11.56
C ARG A 69 1.94 -17.77 -13.08
N PHE A 70 3.11 -17.60 -13.67
CA PHE A 70 3.32 -17.66 -15.12
C PHE A 70 4.37 -18.72 -15.45
N GLY A 71 3.95 -19.80 -16.12
CA GLY A 71 4.81 -20.96 -16.32
C GLY A 71 5.26 -21.57 -14.99
N GLU A 72 6.49 -22.06 -14.93
CA GLU A 72 7.02 -22.73 -13.74
C GLU A 72 7.65 -21.79 -12.71
N THR A 73 8.22 -20.66 -13.16
CA THR A 73 9.05 -19.77 -12.33
C THR A 73 8.52 -18.34 -12.22
N GLY A 74 7.61 -17.93 -13.11
CA GLY A 74 7.07 -16.59 -13.13
C GLY A 74 6.06 -16.37 -12.01
N HIS A 75 6.11 -15.19 -11.39
CA HIS A 75 5.22 -14.76 -10.31
C HIS A 75 4.98 -13.26 -10.40
N VAL A 76 3.91 -12.80 -9.76
CA VAL A 76 3.63 -11.35 -9.62
C VAL A 76 4.34 -10.81 -8.39
N MET A 77 4.80 -9.56 -8.52
CA MET A 77 5.34 -8.78 -7.42
C MET A 77 4.59 -7.45 -7.37
N LEU A 78 4.19 -7.05 -6.17
CA LEU A 78 3.66 -5.72 -5.90
C LEU A 78 4.73 -4.89 -5.20
N ILE A 79 5.03 -3.71 -5.75
CA ILE A 79 5.99 -2.75 -5.20
C ILE A 79 5.37 -1.36 -5.06
N ASP A 80 5.95 -0.54 -4.19
CA ASP A 80 5.67 0.90 -4.18
C ASP A 80 6.52 1.66 -5.21
N SER A 81 6.24 2.96 -5.37
CA SER A 81 6.96 3.83 -6.31
C SER A 81 8.44 4.04 -5.99
N ARG A 82 8.90 3.63 -4.80
CA ARG A 82 10.30 3.69 -4.37
C ARG A 82 11.04 2.37 -4.64
N GLY A 83 10.34 1.37 -5.17
CA GLY A 83 10.88 0.03 -5.40
C GLY A 83 10.91 -0.85 -4.15
N VAL A 84 10.10 -0.55 -3.13
CA VAL A 84 9.96 -1.39 -1.94
C VAL A 84 8.94 -2.49 -2.19
N VAL A 85 9.30 -3.74 -1.95
CA VAL A 85 8.43 -4.91 -2.07
C VAL A 85 7.32 -4.84 -1.03
N LEU A 86 6.07 -4.85 -1.50
CA LEU A 86 4.89 -4.98 -0.66
C LEU A 86 4.49 -6.45 -0.53
N SER A 87 4.40 -7.16 -1.65
CA SER A 87 4.09 -8.58 -1.70
C SER A 87 4.87 -9.26 -2.83
N CYS A 88 5.52 -10.37 -2.49
CA CYS A 88 6.24 -11.25 -3.40
C CYS A 88 6.30 -12.65 -2.80
N PRO A 89 6.08 -13.72 -3.59
CA PRO A 89 6.27 -15.10 -3.11
C PRO A 89 7.71 -15.44 -2.70
N ILE A 90 8.69 -14.67 -3.19
CA ILE A 90 10.12 -14.97 -3.05
C ILE A 90 10.83 -13.97 -2.12
N LEU A 91 10.59 -12.66 -2.32
CA LEU A 91 11.27 -11.61 -1.56
C LEU A 91 10.46 -11.21 -0.32
N PRO A 92 11.12 -10.95 0.83
CA PRO A 92 10.45 -10.42 2.00
C PRO A 92 9.85 -9.03 1.75
N THR A 93 8.69 -8.76 2.35
CA THR A 93 8.11 -7.40 2.42
C THR A 93 9.12 -6.42 3.03
N GLY A 94 9.20 -5.22 2.46
CA GLY A 94 10.14 -4.17 2.86
C GLY A 94 11.50 -4.23 2.15
N THR A 95 11.79 -5.29 1.40
CA THR A 95 13.01 -5.38 0.59
C THR A 95 12.99 -4.33 -0.52
N LYS A 96 14.08 -3.61 -0.74
CA LYS A 96 14.23 -2.72 -1.90
C LYS A 96 14.77 -3.53 -3.10
N ILE A 97 14.15 -3.38 -4.27
CA ILE A 97 14.67 -3.94 -5.52
C ILE A 97 16.08 -3.40 -5.77
N SER A 98 17.02 -4.29 -6.10
CA SER A 98 18.43 -3.94 -6.26
C SER A 98 18.73 -3.19 -7.56
N ASP A 99 18.00 -3.47 -8.64
CA ASP A 99 18.16 -2.77 -9.92
C ASP A 99 17.23 -1.55 -9.98
N ASP A 100 17.76 -0.40 -9.57
CA ASP A 100 17.04 0.88 -9.58
C ASP A 100 16.61 1.31 -10.99
N ARG A 101 17.17 0.73 -12.08
CA ARG A 101 16.76 1.00 -13.47
C ARG A 101 15.38 0.44 -13.79
N LEU A 102 14.91 -0.58 -13.05
CA LEU A 102 13.59 -1.19 -13.24
C LEU A 102 12.45 -0.28 -12.75
N ILE A 103 12.66 0.44 -11.65
CA ILE A 103 11.62 1.24 -10.99
C ILE A 103 10.96 2.26 -11.94
N PRO A 104 11.69 3.12 -12.67
CA PRO A 104 11.06 4.08 -13.58
C PRO A 104 10.33 3.41 -14.76
N LEU A 105 10.65 2.15 -15.09
CA LEU A 105 10.00 1.42 -16.18
C LEU A 105 8.61 0.89 -15.79
N VAL A 106 8.39 0.57 -14.51
CA VAL A 106 7.16 -0.08 -14.02
C VAL A 106 6.31 0.80 -13.09
N THR A 107 6.76 2.01 -12.80
CA THR A 107 6.01 3.01 -12.01
C THR A 107 5.37 4.19 -12.79
N PRO A 108 5.40 4.29 -14.15
CA PRO A 108 4.74 5.40 -14.82
C PRO A 108 3.21 5.32 -14.67
N MET A 109 2.53 6.47 -14.74
CA MET A 109 1.06 6.57 -14.58
C MET A 109 0.26 6.04 -15.78
N HIS A 110 0.86 5.19 -16.62
CA HIS A 110 0.22 4.53 -17.75
C HIS A 110 0.43 3.02 -17.68
N GLN A 111 -0.61 2.26 -18.02
CA GLN A 111 -0.51 0.81 -18.18
C GLN A 111 0.31 0.45 -19.43
N GLY A 112 1.05 -0.66 -19.38
CA GLY A 112 1.80 -1.14 -20.54
C GLY A 112 2.81 -2.23 -20.23
N TRP A 113 3.51 -2.65 -21.27
CA TRP A 113 4.63 -3.60 -21.21
C TRP A 113 5.91 -2.86 -21.57
N THR A 114 7.01 -3.22 -20.93
CA THR A 114 8.33 -2.65 -21.19
C THR A 114 9.38 -3.75 -21.11
N PRO A 115 10.42 -3.75 -21.97
CA PRO A 115 11.52 -4.69 -21.83
C PRO A 115 12.29 -4.41 -20.53
N ALA A 116 12.69 -5.48 -19.84
CA ALA A 116 13.65 -5.37 -18.75
C ALA A 116 15.06 -5.09 -19.32
N PRO A 117 15.88 -4.25 -18.65
CA PRO A 117 17.23 -3.89 -19.05
C PRO A 117 18.30 -4.94 -18.69
#